data_AF-A0A963HEY6-F1
#
_entry.id   AF-A0A963HEY6-F1
#
_cell.length_a   1.000
_cell.length_b   1.000
_cell.length_c   1.000
_cell.angle_alpha   90.00
_cell.angle_beta   90.00
_cell.angle_gamma   90.00
#
_symmetry.space_group_name_H-M   'P 1'
#
loop_
_entity.id
_entity.type
_entity.pdbx_description
1 polymer ?
#
loop_
_entity_poly.entity_id
_entity_poly.type
_entity_poly.pdbx_seq_one_letter_code
_entity_poly.pdbx_strand_id
1 'polypeptide(L)'
;LNIEGLGRQLDPELDLWKTAKPFLERWMDERMGVRALVRGVKEEAPAWAGTLPQLPRLVHHALTESTRHQSAQQQRLDELAAGQRTQGRLLLFIGAVAMGLLGLELYRLFG
;
A
#
# COMPACT_ATOMS: atom_id res chain seq x y z
N LEU A 1 -34.24 1.75 -19.15
CA LEU A 1 -34.97 1.03 -20.23
C LEU A 1 -33.93 0.33 -21.09
N ASN A 2 -33.80 -0.98 -20.92
CA ASN A 2 -32.69 -1.77 -21.47
C ASN A 2 -32.86 -1.96 -22.98
N ILE A 3 -31.80 -1.68 -23.74
CA ILE A 3 -31.73 -1.87 -25.20
C ILE A 3 -31.97 -3.35 -25.57
N GLU A 4 -31.62 -4.27 -24.66
CA GLU A 4 -31.87 -5.71 -24.74
C GLU A 4 -33.36 -6.10 -24.57
N GLY A 5 -34.14 -5.27 -23.87
CA GLY A 5 -35.58 -5.50 -23.65
C GLY A 5 -36.45 -5.16 -24.85
N LEU A 6 -36.01 -4.23 -25.70
CA LEU A 6 -36.68 -3.89 -26.97
C LEU A 6 -36.27 -4.86 -28.08
N GLY A 7 -35.02 -5.32 -28.10
CA GLY A 7 -34.53 -6.32 -29.07
C GLY A 7 -35.26 -7.66 -28.97
N ARG A 8 -35.49 -8.17 -27.74
CA ARG A 8 -36.25 -9.41 -27.50
C ARG A 8 -37.76 -9.31 -27.79
N GLN A 9 -38.31 -8.10 -27.88
CA GLN A 9 -39.71 -7.90 -28.28
C GLN A 9 -39.89 -7.99 -29.81
N LEU A 10 -38.83 -7.72 -30.58
CA LEU A 10 -38.83 -7.80 -32.06
C LEU A 10 -38.37 -9.17 -32.57
N ASP A 11 -37.43 -9.80 -31.86
CA ASP A 11 -36.97 -11.17 -32.13
C ASP A 11 -36.71 -11.89 -30.79
N PRO A 12 -37.59 -12.82 -30.38
CA PRO A 12 -37.49 -13.52 -29.10
C PRO A 12 -36.20 -14.34 -28.91
N GLU A 13 -35.51 -14.71 -29.99
CA GLU A 13 -34.27 -15.50 -29.97
C GLU A 13 -33.01 -14.64 -30.15
N LEU A 14 -33.16 -13.31 -30.21
CA LEU A 14 -32.05 -12.37 -30.44
C LEU A 14 -31.07 -12.32 -29.27
N ASP A 15 -29.91 -12.96 -29.45
CA ASP A 15 -28.74 -12.79 -28.59
C ASP A 15 -27.81 -11.69 -29.15
N LEU A 16 -27.87 -10.51 -28.54
CA LEU A 16 -27.01 -9.37 -28.88
C LEU A 16 -25.53 -9.68 -28.65
N TRP A 17 -25.19 -10.53 -27.69
CA TRP A 17 -23.81 -10.92 -27.41
C TRP A 17 -23.22 -11.74 -28.57
N LYS A 18 -23.97 -12.74 -29.05
CA LYS A 18 -23.59 -13.57 -30.20
C LYS A 18 -23.31 -12.73 -31.46
N THR A 19 -24.04 -11.63 -31.64
CA THR A 19 -23.92 -10.75 -32.82
C THR A 19 -22.85 -9.67 -32.65
N ALA A 20 -22.72 -9.08 -31.44
CA ALA A 20 -21.84 -7.94 -31.19
C ALA A 20 -20.38 -8.34 -30.88
N LYS A 21 -20.15 -9.52 -30.30
CA LYS A 21 -18.81 -10.02 -29.95
C LYS A 21 -17.75 -9.84 -31.05
N PRO A 22 -17.97 -10.27 -32.32
CA PRO A 22 -16.95 -10.13 -33.35
C PRO A 22 -16.63 -8.66 -33.71
N PHE A 23 -17.57 -7.74 -33.53
CA PHE A 23 -17.33 -6.31 -33.73
C PHE A 23 -16.52 -5.73 -32.58
N LEU A 24 -16.83 -6.13 -31.34
CA LEU A 24 -16.08 -5.70 -30.16
C LEU A 24 -14.63 -6.19 -30.22
N GLU A 25 -14.39 -7.44 -30.62
CA GLU A 25 -13.04 -8.00 -30.78
C GLU A 25 -12.21 -7.22 -31.80
N ARG A 26 -12.79 -6.89 -32.96
CA ARG A 26 -12.11 -6.06 -33.98
C ARG A 26 -11.84 -4.65 -33.48
N TRP A 27 -12.83 -4.02 -32.87
CA TRP A 27 -12.68 -2.67 -32.33
C TRP A 27 -11.63 -2.60 -31.21
N MET A 28 -11.60 -3.62 -30.34
CA MET A 28 -10.58 -3.75 -29.30
C MET A 28 -9.20 -3.99 -29.90
N ASP A 29 -9.04 -4.81 -30.94
CA ASP A 29 -7.74 -4.95 -31.64
C ASP A 29 -7.28 -3.64 -32.29
N GLU A 30 -8.21 -2.86 -32.85
CA GLU A 30 -7.91 -1.58 -33.49
C GLU A 30 -7.55 -0.47 -32.47
N ARG A 31 -8.20 -0.46 -31.31
CA ARG A 31 -8.04 0.57 -30.27
C ARG A 31 -7.00 0.22 -29.21
N MET A 32 -6.91 -1.04 -28.82
CA MET A 32 -6.08 -1.55 -27.71
C MET A 32 -5.17 -2.70 -28.13
N GLY A 33 -5.19 -3.12 -29.39
CA GLY A 33 -4.29 -4.16 -29.87
C GLY A 33 -2.83 -3.70 -29.90
N VAL A 34 -1.93 -4.67 -30.10
CA VAL A 34 -0.48 -4.44 -30.11
C VAL A 34 -0.08 -3.36 -31.12
N ARG A 35 -0.76 -3.28 -32.27
CA ARG A 35 -0.51 -2.25 -33.28
C ARG A 35 -0.83 -0.84 -32.77
N ALA A 36 -1.93 -0.68 -32.03
CA ALA A 36 -2.30 0.60 -31.43
C ALA A 36 -1.30 1.00 -30.34
N LEU A 37 -0.86 0.03 -29.52
CA LEU A 37 0.17 0.23 -28.51
C LEU A 37 1.50 0.69 -29.15
N VAL A 38 1.98 -0.02 -30.16
CA VAL A 38 3.23 0.32 -30.87
C VAL A 38 3.13 1.70 -31.52
N ARG A 39 1.98 2.04 -32.11
CA ARG A 39 1.73 3.38 -32.68
C ARG A 39 1.78 4.45 -31.59
N GLY A 40 1.08 4.26 -30.48
CA GLY A 40 1.07 5.22 -29.36
C GLY A 40 2.47 5.41 -28.76
N VAL A 41 3.21 4.31 -28.55
CA VAL A 41 4.60 4.39 -28.10
C VAL A 41 5.46 5.13 -29.11
N LYS A 42 5.30 4.90 -30.41
CA LYS A 42 6.08 5.60 -31.45
C LYS A 42 5.77 7.10 -31.49
N GLU A 43 4.53 7.49 -31.26
CA GLU A 43 4.10 8.89 -31.17
C GLU A 43 4.68 9.59 -29.93
N GLU A 44 4.72 8.91 -28.79
CA GLU A 44 5.27 9.45 -27.54
C GLU A 44 6.79 9.28 -27.36
N ALA A 45 7.41 8.37 -28.11
CA ALA A 45 8.83 8.03 -27.99
C ALA A 45 9.77 9.26 -28.07
N PRO A 46 9.58 10.25 -28.97
CA PRO A 46 10.43 11.43 -29.01
C PRO A 46 10.36 12.26 -27.72
N ALA A 47 9.18 12.36 -27.10
CA ALA A 47 9.01 13.08 -25.83
C ALA A 47 9.67 12.34 -24.67
N TRP A 48 9.57 11.01 -24.64
CA TRP A 48 10.17 10.18 -23.59
C TRP A 48 11.67 10.01 -23.74
N ALA A 49 12.23 10.18 -24.94
CA ALA A 49 13.67 10.07 -25.20
C ALA A 49 14.51 10.99 -24.30
N GLY A 50 13.99 12.17 -23.92
CA GLY A 50 14.65 13.08 -22.98
C GLY A 50 14.55 12.65 -21.50
N THR A 51 13.57 11.84 -21.15
CA THR A 51 13.27 11.45 -19.75
C THR A 51 13.78 10.05 -19.42
N LEU A 52 13.82 9.14 -20.40
CA LEU A 52 14.32 7.77 -20.27
C LEU A 52 15.72 7.68 -19.62
N PRO A 53 16.72 8.50 -20.00
CA PRO A 53 18.04 8.45 -19.36
C PRO A 53 18.04 8.81 -17.88
N GLN A 54 16.99 9.47 -17.39
CA GLN A 54 16.86 9.92 -16.00
C GLN A 54 16.26 8.85 -15.09
N LEU A 55 15.59 7.85 -15.67
CA LEU A 55 14.91 6.79 -14.92
C LEU A 55 15.83 6.00 -13.99
N PRO A 56 17.06 5.58 -14.39
CA PRO A 56 17.95 4.86 -13.47
C PRO A 56 18.25 5.64 -12.20
N ARG A 57 18.44 6.97 -12.33
CA ARG A 57 18.68 7.86 -11.20
C ARG A 57 17.43 8.00 -10.32
N LEU A 58 16.25 8.16 -10.92
CA LEU A 58 14.98 8.23 -10.20
C LEU A 58 14.70 6.95 -9.41
N VAL A 59 14.91 5.78 -10.04
CA VAL A 59 14.78 4.47 -9.38
C VAL A 59 15.77 4.35 -8.23
N HIS A 60 17.04 4.71 -8.45
CA HIS A 60 18.05 4.67 -7.41
C HIS A 60 17.71 5.58 -6.22
N HIS A 61 17.21 6.79 -6.47
CA HIS A 61 16.75 7.69 -5.41
C HIS A 61 15.58 7.09 -4.64
N ALA A 62 14.54 6.59 -5.32
CA ALA A 62 13.37 6.01 -4.66
C ALA A 62 13.74 4.81 -3.76
N LEU A 63 14.66 3.95 -4.23
CA LEU A 63 15.16 2.82 -3.46
C LEU A 63 16.01 3.27 -2.26
N THR A 64 16.92 4.23 -2.45
CA THR A 64 17.83 4.69 -1.40
C THR A 64 17.12 5.49 -0.31
N GLU A 65 16.17 6.34 -0.70
CA GLU A 65 15.39 7.18 0.21
C GLU A 65 14.50 6.32 1.12
N SER A 66 13.91 5.26 0.57
CA SER A 66 13.13 4.29 1.34
C SER A 66 13.95 3.62 2.45
N THR A 67 15.20 3.22 2.16
CA THR A 67 16.13 2.66 3.17
C THR A 67 16.52 3.68 4.23
N ARG A 68 16.74 4.94 3.83
CA ARG A 68 17.10 6.02 4.76
C ARG A 68 15.94 6.41 5.69
N HIS A 69 14.71 6.45 5.18
CA HIS A 69 13.54 6.70 6.00
C HIS A 69 13.28 5.58 7.01
N GLN A 70 13.45 4.32 6.59
CA GLN A 70 13.26 3.17 7.46
C GLN A 70 14.25 3.16 8.63
N SER A 71 15.53 3.43 8.37
CA SER A 71 16.56 3.51 9.41
C SER A 71 16.35 4.70 10.36
N ALA A 72 15.99 5.88 9.85
CA ALA A 72 15.67 7.04 10.68
C ALA A 72 14.40 6.84 11.54
N GLN A 73 13.45 6.03 11.08
CA GLN A 73 12.27 5.65 11.86
C GLN A 73 12.63 4.66 12.97
N GLN A 74 13.46 3.65 12.67
CA GLN A 74 13.95 2.69 13.67
C GLN A 74 14.73 3.39 14.78
N GLN A 75 15.63 4.31 14.45
CA GLN A 75 16.38 5.09 15.44
C GLN A 75 15.46 5.87 16.39
N ARG A 76 14.40 6.49 15.88
CA ARG A 76 13.41 7.19 16.70
C ARG A 76 12.63 6.24 17.61
N LEU A 77 12.28 5.05 17.13
CA LEU A 77 11.62 4.04 17.95
C LEU A 77 12.55 3.53 19.06
N ASP A 78 13.83 3.33 18.75
CA ASP A 78 14.84 2.90 19.72
C ASP A 78 15.09 3.97 20.79
N GLU A 79 15.12 5.25 20.41
CA GLU A 79 15.26 6.38 21.33
C GLU A 79 14.06 6.49 22.29
N LEU A 80 12.83 6.32 21.77
CA LEU A 80 11.61 6.25 22.58
C LEU A 80 11.62 5.03 23.51
N ALA A 81 12.06 3.88 23.02
CA ALA A 81 12.16 2.65 23.81
C ALA A 81 13.24 2.74 24.90
N ALA A 82 14.35 3.43 24.65
CA ALA A 82 15.39 3.68 25.64
C ALA A 82 14.87 4.55 26.80
N GLY A 83 14.05 5.57 26.51
CA GLY A 83 13.40 6.39 27.52
C GLY A 83 12.43 5.62 28.43
N GLN A 84 11.67 4.65 27.87
CA GLN A 84 10.68 3.88 28.65
C GLN A 84 11.31 2.90 29.67
N ARG A 85 12.46 2.29 29.35
CA ARG A 85 13.05 1.22 30.19
C ARG A 85 13.45 1.70 31.58
N THR A 86 13.92 2.95 31.68
CA THR A 86 14.36 3.54 32.95
C THR A 86 13.17 3.85 33.85
N GLN A 87 12.07 4.31 33.26
CA GLN A 87 10.84 4.66 33.97
C GLN A 87 10.14 3.43 34.57
N GLY A 88 10.11 2.31 33.83
CA GLY A 88 9.52 1.05 34.32
C GLY A 88 10.27 0.44 35.51
N ARG A 89 11.61 0.51 35.54
CA ARG A 89 12.41 -0.03 36.67
C ARG A 89 12.23 0.76 37.95
N LEU A 90 12.12 2.09 37.86
CA LEU A 90 11.86 2.94 39.03
C LEU A 90 10.50 2.64 39.65
N LEU A 91 9.46 2.48 38.83
CA LEU A 91 8.11 2.12 39.31
C LEU A 91 8.11 0.76 40.01
N LEU A 92 8.81 -0.25 39.46
CA LEU A 92 8.95 -1.55 40.09
C LEU A 92 9.72 -1.47 41.42
N PHE A 93 10.78 -0.67 41.49
CA PHE A 93 11.55 -0.49 42.71
C PHE A 93 10.74 0.20 43.81
N ILE A 94 10.02 1.28 43.46
CA ILE A 94 9.11 1.98 44.38
C ILE A 94 8.01 1.03 44.87
N GLY A 95 7.41 0.24 43.96
CA GLY A 95 6.41 -0.76 44.31
C GLY A 95 6.94 -1.82 45.26
N ALA A 96 8.14 -2.35 45.02
CA ALA A 96 8.78 -3.35 45.88
C ALA A 96 9.10 -2.79 47.29
N VAL A 97 9.61 -1.56 47.37
CA VAL A 97 9.89 -0.89 48.65
C VAL A 97 8.60 -0.64 49.43
N ALA A 98 7.55 -0.13 48.78
CA ALA A 98 6.26 0.10 49.41
C ALA A 98 5.65 -1.21 49.94
N MET A 99 5.73 -2.30 49.16
CA MET A 99 5.24 -3.62 49.57
C MET A 99 6.02 -4.18 50.77
N GLY A 100 7.34 -4.01 50.78
CA GLY A 100 8.20 -4.43 51.89
C GLY A 100 7.91 -3.65 53.18
N LEU A 101 7.69 -2.33 53.09
CA LEU A 101 7.33 -1.49 54.24
C LEU A 101 5.95 -1.86 54.81
N LEU A 102 4.96 -2.14 53.95
CA LEU A 102 3.64 -2.61 54.38
C LEU A 102 3.71 -3.97 55.08
N GLY A 103 4.53 -4.89 54.57
CA GLY A 103 4.76 -6.19 55.20
C GLY A 103 5.42 -6.07 56.57
N LEU A 104 6.37 -5.14 56.73
CA LEU A 104 7.04 -4.88 58.00
C LEU A 104 6.07 -4.31 59.06
N GLU A 105 5.23 -3.34 58.68
CA GLU A 105 4.20 -2.78 59.57
C GLU A 105 3.19 -3.84 60.00
N LEU A 106 2.71 -4.67 59.06
CA LEU A 106 1.82 -5.78 59.40
C LEU A 106 2.46 -6.78 60.36
N TYR A 107 3.74 -7.12 60.16
CA TYR A 107 4.44 -8.02 61.07
C TYR A 107 4.56 -7.45 62.49
N ARG A 108 4.79 -6.14 62.63
CA ARG A 108 4.83 -5.45 63.93
C ARG A 108 3.48 -5.36 64.64
N LEU A 109 2.38 -5.36 63.88
CA LEU A 109 1.03 -5.20 64.41
C LEU A 109 0.42 -6.53 64.88
N PHE A 110 0.86 -7.65 64.32
CA PHE A 110 0.39 -9.01 64.64
C PHE A 110 1.39 -9.86 65.43
N GLY A 111 2.62 -9.38 65.64
CA GLY A 111 3.70 -10.05 66.36
C GLY A 111 3.94 -9.52 67.77
#